data_AF-A0A527ZBN8-F1
#
_entry.id   AF-A0A527ZBN8-F1
#
_cell.length_a   1.000
_cell.length_b   1.000
_cell.length_c   1.000
_cell.angle_alpha   90.00
_cell.angle_beta   90.00
_cell.angle_gamma   90.00
#
_symmetry.space_group_name_H-M   'P 1'
#
loop_
_entity.id
_entity.type
_entity.pdbx_description
1 polymer ?
#
loop_
_entity_poly.entity_id
_entity_poly.type
_entity_poly.pdbx_seq_one_letter_code
_entity_poly.pdbx_strand_id
1 'polypeptide(L)' 'SFTPDDRYYLGEAPELSGYWMATGYNSIGIVSSGGAGMALAQWLNDGEAPFDLWEVDIRRAQPFQKNRRYLKERVSE' A
#
# COMPACT_ATOMS: atom_id res chain seq x y z
N SER A 1 -1.11 -11.99 3.38
CA SER A 1 -0.26 -11.33 2.35
C SER A 1 0.61 -10.33 3.09
N PHE A 2 1.92 -10.44 2.92
CA PHE A 2 2.92 -9.65 3.65
C PHE A 2 3.72 -8.79 2.68
N THR A 3 3.91 -7.53 3.03
CA THR A 3 4.87 -6.61 2.39
C THR A 3 6.23 -6.67 3.09
N PRO A 4 7.34 -6.32 2.40
CA PRO A 4 8.70 -6.37 2.96
C PRO A 4 8.99 -5.43 4.15
N ASP A 5 8.06 -4.54 4.47
CA ASP A 5 8.19 -3.50 5.50
C ASP A 5 7.05 -3.53 6.53
N ASP A 6 6.25 -4.58 6.52
CA ASP A 6 5.10 -4.78 7.41
C ASP A 6 3.98 -3.73 7.33
N ARG A 7 3.96 -2.93 6.26
CA ARG A 7 2.93 -1.91 6.03
C ARG A 7 2.20 -2.19 4.73
N TYR A 8 0.88 -1.99 4.71
CA TYR A 8 0.10 -2.16 3.49
C TYR A 8 0.41 -1.09 2.45
N TYR A 9 0.03 -1.37 1.22
CA TYR A 9 0.10 -0.44 0.10
C TYR A 9 -1.27 0.17 -0.17
N LEU A 10 -1.31 1.50 -0.20
CA LEU A 10 -2.48 2.32 -0.46
C LEU A 10 -2.16 3.38 -1.54
N GLY A 11 -3.13 3.70 -2.38
CA GLY A 11 -3.04 4.78 -3.36
C GLY A 11 -2.96 4.32 -4.82
N GLU A 12 -2.84 5.29 -5.73
CA GLU A 12 -2.76 5.06 -7.17
C GLU A 12 -1.36 4.53 -7.57
N ALA A 13 -1.32 3.51 -8.42
CA ALA A 13 -0.07 2.95 -8.90
C ALA A 13 0.66 3.96 -9.80
N PRO A 14 1.96 4.26 -9.55
CA PRO A 14 2.69 5.27 -10.31
C PRO A 14 2.90 4.87 -11.78
N GLU A 15 2.86 3.58 -12.10
CA GLU A 15 2.99 3.06 -13.47
C GLU A 15 1.68 2.98 -14.27
N LEU A 16 0.50 3.15 -13.65
CA LEU A 16 -0.79 2.95 -14.32
C LEU A 16 -1.87 3.88 -13.75
N SER A 17 -2.21 4.92 -14.51
CA SER A 17 -3.26 5.86 -14.11
C SER A 17 -4.64 5.19 -14.01
N GLY A 18 -5.40 5.56 -13.00
CA GLY A 18 -6.70 5.00 -12.65
C GLY A 18 -6.63 3.65 -11.93
N TYR A 19 -5.43 3.10 -11.69
CA TYR A 19 -5.25 1.83 -11.00
C TYR A 19 -4.91 2.04 -9.53
N TRP A 20 -5.85 1.69 -8.65
CA TRP A 20 -5.73 1.92 -7.22
C TRP A 20 -5.44 0.64 -6.46
N MET A 21 -4.58 0.77 -5.45
CA MET A 21 -4.19 -0.35 -4.61
C MET A 21 -4.65 -0.15 -3.16
N ALA A 22 -5.12 -1.25 -2.58
CA ALA A 22 -5.37 -1.42 -1.15
C ALA A 22 -4.99 -2.88 -0.83
N THR A 23 -3.70 -3.17 -0.69
CA THR A 23 -3.19 -4.55 -0.66
C THR A 23 -2.07 -4.73 0.37
N GLY A 24 -1.72 -5.99 0.69
CA GLY A 24 -0.60 -6.28 1.59
C GLY A 24 -0.90 -5.91 3.04
N TYR A 25 -2.08 -6.28 3.55
CA TYR A 25 -2.52 -5.91 4.90
C TYR A 25 -1.87 -6.68 6.06
N ASN A 26 -0.82 -7.49 5.85
CA ASN A 26 0.00 -8.14 6.90
C ASN A 26 -0.81 -8.62 8.13
N SER A 27 -1.92 -9.34 7.90
CA SER A 27 -2.85 -9.85 8.93
C SER A 27 -3.61 -8.80 9.76
N ILE A 28 -3.44 -7.51 9.50
CA ILE A 28 -4.18 -6.38 10.12
C ILE A 28 -5.32 -5.86 9.24
N GLY A 29 -5.75 -6.62 8.23
CA GLY A 29 -6.76 -6.20 7.27
C GLY A 29 -8.12 -5.92 7.90
N ILE A 30 -8.56 -6.76 8.85
CA ILE A 30 -9.86 -6.57 9.53
C ILE A 30 -9.88 -5.24 10.28
N VAL A 31 -8.87 -4.99 11.12
CA VAL A 31 -8.80 -3.77 11.94
C VAL A 31 -8.58 -2.50 11.11
N SER A 32 -7.83 -2.59 10.00
CA SER A 32 -7.44 -1.40 9.22
C SER A 32 -8.39 -1.06 8.08
N SER A 33 -9.20 -2.03 7.61
CA SER A 33 -10.02 -1.90 6.40
C SER A 33 -10.99 -0.72 6.41
N GLY A 34 -11.62 -0.41 7.55
CA GLY A 34 -12.55 0.71 7.66
C GLY A 34 -11.88 2.05 7.35
N GLY A 35 -10.76 2.32 8.02
CA GLY A 35 -9.99 3.56 7.81
C GLY A 35 -9.34 3.63 6.43
N ALA A 36 -8.73 2.53 5.98
CA ALA A 36 -8.08 2.48 4.67
C ALA A 36 -9.07 2.65 3.51
N GLY A 37 -10.27 2.05 3.62
CA GLY A 37 -11.33 2.21 2.63
C GLY A 37 -11.87 3.64 2.56
N MET A 38 -12.10 4.27 3.71
CA MET A 38 -12.50 5.68 3.78
C MET A 38 -11.45 6.60 3.14
N ALA A 39 -10.18 6.42 3.51
CA ALA A 39 -9.09 7.23 3.00
C ALA A 39 -8.91 7.07 1.48
N LEU A 40 -8.97 5.84 0.96
CA LEU A 40 -8.87 5.56 -0.47
C LEU A 40 -10.06 6.12 -1.25
N ALA A 41 -11.28 5.99 -0.72
CA ALA A 41 -12.48 6.52 -1.37
C ALA A 41 -12.45 8.04 -1.48
N GLN A 42 -12.03 8.72 -0.40
CA GLN A 42 -11.89 10.17 -0.42
C GLN A 42 -10.76 10.60 -1.36
N TRP A 43 -9.62 9.92 -1.35
CA TRP A 43 -8.51 10.22 -2.25
C TRP A 43 -8.91 10.05 -3.73
N LEU A 44 -9.68 9.01 -4.06
CA LEU A 44 -10.17 8.80 -5.42
C LEU A 44 -11.14 9.92 -5.88
N ASN A 45 -11.95 10.45 -4.97
CA ASN A 45 -12.91 11.52 -5.27
C ASN A 45 -12.25 12.91 -5.36
N ASP A 46 -11.37 13.22 -4.42
CA ASP A 46 -10.80 14.55 -4.25
C ASP A 46 -9.48 14.74 -5.04
N GLY A 47 -8.86 13.64 -5.49
CA GLY A 47 -7.60 13.64 -6.24
C GLY A 47 -6.35 13.76 -5.38
N GLU A 48 -6.49 14.00 -4.07
CA GLU A 48 -5.41 14.08 -3.10
C GLU A 48 -5.72 13.31 -1.81
N ALA A 49 -4.68 12.88 -1.10
CA ALA A 49 -4.85 12.11 0.13
C ALA A 49 -5.48 12.99 1.23
N PRO A 50 -6.47 12.49 1.99
CA PRO A 50 -7.19 13.30 2.99
C PRO A 50 -6.34 13.70 4.22
N PHE A 51 -5.21 13.04 4.42
CA PHE A 51 -4.20 13.31 5.44
C PHE A 51 -2.89 12.63 5.04
N ASP A 52 -1.83 12.79 5.84
CA ASP A 52 -0.54 12.15 5.56
C ASP A 52 -0.66 10.62 5.63
N LEU A 53 -0.51 9.99 4.47
CA LEU A 53 -0.56 8.55 4.27
C LEU A 53 0.77 7.99 3.77
N TRP A 54 1.87 8.75 3.86
CA TRP A 54 3.16 8.36 3.29
C TRP A 54 3.66 7.00 3.78
N GLU A 55 3.36 6.65 5.04
CA GLU A 55 3.72 5.36 5.63
C GLU A 55 3.14 4.15 4.91
N VAL A 56 2.00 4.33 4.24
CA VAL A 56 1.26 3.27 3.55
C VAL A 56 1.13 3.55 2.04
N ASP A 57 1.62 4.68 1.55
CA ASP A 57 1.63 5.04 0.13
C ASP A 57 2.43 4.03 -0.71
N ILE A 58 1.89 3.62 -1.85
CA ILE A 58 2.58 2.69 -2.77
C ILE A 58 3.88 3.28 -3.34
N ARG A 59 4.00 4.59 -3.48
CA ARG A 59 5.19 5.26 -4.03
C ARG A 59 6.42 5.10 -3.15
N ARG A 60 6.28 4.67 -1.89
CA ARG A 60 7.42 4.33 -1.02
C ARG A 60 8.17 3.09 -1.50
N ALA A 61 7.50 2.18 -2.21
CA ALA A 61 8.08 0.94 -2.70
C ALA A 61 9.12 1.22 -3.79
N GLN A 62 10.38 0.89 -3.50
CA GLN A 62 11.50 1.19 -4.39
C GLN A 62 11.66 0.12 -5.47
N PRO A 63 12.12 0.47 -6.69
CA PRO A 63 12.29 -0.49 -7.78
C PRO A 63 13.14 -1.72 -7.42
N PHE A 64 14.19 -1.55 -6.60
CA PHE A 64 15.05 -2.67 -6.19
C PHE A 64 14.33 -3.70 -5.32
N GLN A 65 13.20 -3.36 -4.69
CA GLN A 65 12.44 -4.25 -3.82
C GLN A 65 11.54 -5.21 -4.63
N LYS A 66 11.33 -4.94 -5.93
CA LYS A 66 10.45 -5.71 -6.84
C LYS A 66 11.08 -7.03 -7.33
N ASN A 67 11.87 -7.73 -6.50
CA ASN A 67 12.55 -8.96 -6.89
C ASN A 67 12.39 -10.09 -5.87
N ARG A 68 12.37 -11.34 -6.34
CA ARG A 68 12.11 -12.54 -5.51
C ARG A 68 13.12 -12.73 -4.38
N ARG A 69 14.39 -12.34 -4.58
CA ARG A 69 15.42 -12.48 -3.55
C ARG A 69 15.14 -11.53 -2.38
N TYR A 70 14.89 -10.26 -2.68
CA TYR A 70 14.54 -9.27 -1.66
C TYR A 70 13.27 -9.66 -0.91
N LEU A 71 12.21 -10.06 -1.63
CA LEU A 71 10.96 -10.49 -1.00
C LEU A 71 11.19 -11.70 -0.09
N LYS A 72 11.95 -12.71 -0.52
CA LYS A 72 12.27 -13.88 0.31
C LYS A 72 13.10 -13.55 1.55
N GLU A 73 14.05 -12.62 1.43
CA GLU A 73 14.93 -12.21 2.54
C GLU A 73 14.20 -11.31 3.56
N ARG A 74 13.18 -10.56 3.13
CA ARG A 74 12.51 -9.55 3.97
C ARG A 74 11.12 -9.96 4.45
N VAL A 75 10.48 -10.88 3.74
CA VAL A 75 9.21 -11.49 4.11
C VAL A 75 9.50 -12.93 4.55
N SER A 76 10.21 -13.05 5.67
CA SER A 76 10.42 -14.33 6.34
C SER A 76 9.26 -14.53 7.31
N GLU A 77 8.28 -15.33 6.92
CA GLU A 77 7.37 -15.99 7.86
C GLU A 77 8.14 -17.06 8.65
#